data_AF-A0A2D6U0J9-F1
#
_entry.id   AF-A0A2D6U0J9-F1
#
_cell.length_a   1.000
_cell.length_b   1.000
_cell.length_c   1.000
_cell.angle_alpha   90.00
_cell.angle_beta   90.00
_cell.angle_gamma   90.00
#
_symmetry.space_group_name_H-M   'P 1'
#
loop_
_entity.id
_entity.type
_entity.pdbx_description
1 polymer ?
#
loop_
_entity_poly.entity_id
_entity_poly.type
_entity_poly.pdbx_seq_one_letter_code
_entity_poly.pdbx_strand_id
1 'polypeptide(L)' 'MNFDDGAKIKIHNTDNDTEATATIINFRGDFLRVLINNKIPLNLTRKDPASNIFVGTMHGLEFTTVIK' A
#
# COMPACT_ATOMS: atom_id res chain seq x y z
N MET A 1 2.42 9.93 11.83
CA MET A 1 2.03 10.17 10.42
C MET A 1 0.52 10.03 10.33
N ASN A 2 -0.14 10.91 9.61
CA ASN A 2 -1.56 10.76 9.26
C ASN A 2 -1.60 10.91 7.75
N PHE A 3 -2.17 9.94 7.04
CA PHE A 3 -2.33 10.00 5.59
C PHE A 3 -3.80 10.26 5.29
N ASP A 4 -4.07 11.20 4.39
CA ASP A 4 -5.43 11.58 4.06
C ASP A 4 -6.13 10.47 3.27
N ASP A 5 -7.35 10.14 3.68
CA ASP A 5 -8.23 9.29 2.89
C ASP A 5 -8.46 9.94 1.51
N GLY A 6 -8.31 9.15 0.45
CA GLY A 6 -8.37 9.62 -0.93
C GLY A 6 -7.01 10.01 -1.54
N ALA A 7 -5.93 10.04 -0.76
CA ALA A 7 -4.59 10.26 -1.31
C ALA A 7 -4.18 9.15 -2.28
N LYS A 8 -3.52 9.51 -3.38
CA LYS A 8 -3.01 8.56 -4.38
C LYS A 8 -1.55 8.23 -4.10
N ILE A 9 -1.23 6.94 -4.08
CA ILE A 9 0.11 6.40 -3.91
C ILE A 9 0.46 5.44 -5.05
N LYS A 10 1.75 5.12 -5.17
CA LYS A 10 2.22 4.04 -6.05
C LYS A 10 2.41 2.76 -5.25
N ILE A 11 1.98 1.65 -5.82
CA ILE A 11 2.23 0.31 -5.30
C ILE A 11 3.05 -0.45 -6.32
N HIS A 12 4.11 -1.09 -5.85
CA HIS A 12 5.00 -1.92 -6.64
C HIS A 12 4.74 -3.38 -6.31
N ASN A 13 4.46 -4.18 -7.32
CA ASN A 13 4.47 -5.63 -7.25
C ASN A 13 5.91 -6.11 -7.43
N THR A 14 6.50 -6.68 -6.39
CA THR A 14 7.91 -7.06 -6.36
C THR A 14 8.19 -8.34 -7.14
N ASP A 15 7.20 -9.22 -7.33
CA ASP A 15 7.37 -10.48 -8.06
C ASP A 15 7.42 -10.27 -9.58
N ASN A 16 6.63 -9.32 -10.10
CA ASN A 16 6.52 -9.05 -11.54
C ASN A 16 7.17 -7.73 -11.98
N ASP A 17 7.81 -7.01 -11.05
CA ASP A 17 8.40 -5.68 -11.26
C ASP A 17 7.45 -4.68 -11.97
N THR A 18 6.23 -4.56 -11.45
CA THR A 18 5.19 -3.69 -12.03
C THR A 18 4.65 -2.71 -11.01
N GLU A 19 4.33 -1.49 -11.44
CA GLU A 19 3.71 -0.47 -10.59
C GLU A 19 2.24 -0.23 -10.95
N ALA A 20 1.43 0.10 -9.95
CA ALA A 20 0.07 0.57 -10.13
C ALA A 20 -0.23 1.76 -9.22
N THR A 21 -1.19 2.60 -9.63
CA THR A 21 -1.71 3.66 -8.77
C THR A 21 -2.75 3.06 -7.82
N ALA A 22 -2.67 3.41 -6.54
CA ALA A 22 -3.65 3.04 -5.54
C ALA A 22 -4.13 4.26 -4.77
N THR A 23 -5.36 4.20 -4.28
CA THR A 23 -5.94 5.26 -3.44
C THR A 23 -6.02 4.77 -2.01
N ILE A 24 -5.53 5.55 -1.06
CA ILE A 24 -5.65 5.27 0.37
C ILE A 24 -7.13 5.39 0.75
N ILE A 25 -7.66 4.35 1.38
CA ILE A 25 -9.06 4.34 1.87
C ILE A 25 -9.16 4.23 3.38
N ASN A 26 -8.07 3.82 4.04
CA ASN A 26 -7.97 3.83 5.49
C ASN A 26 -6.50 3.70 5.89
N PHE A 27 -6.06 4.50 6.85
CA PHE A 27 -4.74 4.38 7.46
C PHE A 27 -4.85 4.39 8.98
N ARG A 28 -4.31 3.35 9.64
CA ARG A 28 -4.32 3.18 11.10
C ARG A 28 -2.95 2.73 11.59
N GLY A 29 -2.06 3.69 11.83
CA GLY A 29 -0.74 3.45 12.43
C GLY A 29 0.17 2.62 11.53
N ASP A 30 0.08 1.29 11.67
CA ASP A 30 0.85 0.31 10.91
C ASP A 30 0.02 -0.41 9.85
N PHE A 31 -1.30 -0.19 9.80
CA PHE A 31 -2.18 -0.78 8.82
C PHE A 31 -2.57 0.24 7.77
N LEU A 32 -2.39 -0.13 6.50
CA LEU A 32 -2.74 0.68 5.35
C LEU A 32 -3.68 -0.12 4.45
N ARG A 33 -4.85 0.43 4.17
CA ARG A 33 -5.78 -0.13 3.21
C ARG A 33 -5.91 0.79 2.01
N VAL A 34 -5.82 0.20 0.82
CA VAL A 34 -5.81 0.93 -0.44
C VAL A 34 -6.70 0.24 -1.48
N LEU A 35 -7.08 0.99 -2.52
CA LEU A 35 -7.74 0.47 -3.72
C LEU A 35 -6.83 0.69 -4.93
N ILE A 36 -6.26 -0.37 -5.48
CA ILE A 36 -5.51 -0.32 -6.75
C ILE A 36 -6.48 -0.02 -7.88
N ASN A 37 -6.16 1.01 -8.67
CA ASN A 37 -7.02 1.54 -9.74
C ASN A 37 -8.47 1.78 -9.30
N ASN A 38 -8.68 2.16 -8.03
CA ASN A 38 -9.99 2.36 -7.39
C ASN A 38 -10.92 1.13 -7.40
N LYS A 39 -10.40 -0.07 -7.63
CA LYS A 39 -11.22 -1.29 -7.80
C LYS A 39 -10.77 -2.45 -6.92
N ILE A 40 -9.46 -2.66 -6.80
CA ILE A 40 -8.92 -3.86 -6.17
C ILE A 40 -8.44 -3.51 -4.76
N PRO A 41 -9.07 -4.04 -3.70
CA PRO A 41 -8.64 -3.77 -2.34
C PRO A 41 -7.34 -4.51 -2.03
N LEU A 42 -6.38 -3.79 -1.44
CA LEU A 42 -5.15 -4.35 -0.92
C LEU A 42 -4.96 -3.85 0.51
N ASN A 43 -4.61 -4.77 1.41
CA ASN A 43 -4.22 -4.45 2.78
C ASN A 43 -2.70 -4.59 2.87
N LEU A 44 -2.04 -3.58 3.41
CA LEU A 44 -0.61 -3.54 3.63
C LEU A 44 -0.35 -3.26 5.11
N THR A 45 0.77 -3.79 5.60
CA THR A 45 1.24 -3.59 6.97
C THR A 45 2.61 -2.94 6.93
N ARG A 46 2.89 -2.03 7.86
CA ARG A 46 4.19 -1.38 7.97
C ARG A 46 5.25 -2.44 8.21
N LYS A 47 6.32 -2.40 7.41
CA LYS A 47 7.42 -3.36 7.48
C LYS A 47 8.20 -3.24 8.79
N ASP A 48 8.50 -2.01 9.20
CA ASP A 48 9.21 -1.70 10.44
C ASP A 48 8.61 -0.45 11.09
N PRO A 49 8.51 -0.36 12.43
CA PRO A 49 7.91 0.80 13.11
C PRO A 49 8.57 2.15 12.76
N ALA A 50 9.85 2.13 12.39
CA ALA A 50 10.63 3.32 12.02
C ALA A 50 10.63 3.62 10.52
N SER A 51 10.08 2.74 9.66
CA SER A 51 10.10 2.89 8.21
C SER A 51 8.75 3.34 7.67
N ASN A 52 8.78 4.01 6.51
CA ASN A 52 7.56 4.40 5.77
C ASN A 52 7.17 3.37 4.69
N ILE A 53 7.66 2.14 4.85
CA ILE A 53 7.48 1.06 3.89
C ILE A 53 6.34 0.19 4.39
N PHE A 54 5.38 -0.06 3.51
CA PHE A 54 4.26 -0.97 3.77
C PHE A 54 4.32 -2.12 2.79
N VAL A 55 4.10 -3.32 3.29
CA VAL A 55 4.15 -4.56 2.51
C VAL A 55 2.84 -5.33 2.67
N GLY A 56 2.45 -6.07 1.65
CA GLY A 56 1.23 -6.86 1.68
C GLY A 56 1.24 -7.91 0.59
N THR A 57 0.42 -8.95 0.76
CA THR A 57 0.35 -10.07 -0.17
C THR A 57 -1.07 -10.24 -0.66
N MET A 58 -1.25 -10.43 -1.97
CA MET A 58 -2.54 -10.70 -2.57
C MET A 58 -2.37 -11.73 -3.68
N HIS A 59 -3.16 -12.81 -3.63
CA HIS A 59 -3.08 -13.93 -4.57
C HIS A 59 -1.67 -14.55 -4.71
N GLY A 60 -0.89 -14.54 -3.62
CA GLY A 60 0.49 -15.06 -3.62
C GLY A 60 1.52 -14.10 -4.23
N LEU A 61 1.11 -12.89 -4.62
CA LEU A 61 2.02 -11.83 -5.09
C LEU A 61 2.31 -10.85 -3.96
N GLU A 62 3.56 -10.43 -3.84
CA GLU A 62 4.02 -9.43 -2.89
C GLU A 62 3.93 -8.01 -3.49
N PHE A 63 3.44 -7.10 -2.67
CA PHE A 63 3.29 -5.70 -2.99
C PHE A 63 3.97 -4.84 -1.92
N THR A 64 4.64 -3.79 -2.35
CA THR A 64 5.27 -2.80 -1.50
C THR A 64 4.84 -1.39 -1.89
N THR A 65 4.80 -0.49 -0.91
CA THR A 65 4.62 0.94 -1.15
C THR A 65 5.40 1.75 -0.12
N VAL A 66 5.83 2.92 -0.55
CA VAL A 66 6.47 3.91 0.32
C VAL A 66 5.58 5.14 0.33
N ILE A 67 5.10 5.52 1.51
CA ILE A 67 4.29 6.72 1.67
C ILE A 67 5.19 7.83 2.22
N LYS A 68 5.31 8.94 1.50
CA LYS A 68 6.14 10.10 1.89
C LYS A 68 5.30 11.18 2.53
#